data_AF-A0A183BXB2-F1
#
_entry.id   AF-A0A183BXB2-F1
#
_cell.length_a   1.000
_cell.length_b   1.000
_cell.length_c   1.000
_cell.angle_alpha   90.00
_cell.angle_beta   90.00
_cell.angle_gamma   90.00
#
_symmetry.space_group_name_H-M   'P 1'
#
loop_
_entity.id
_entity.type
_entity.pdbx_description
1 polymer ?
#
loop_
_entity_poly.entity_id
_entity_poly.type
_entity_poly.pdbx_seq_one_letter_code
_entity_poly.pdbx_strand_id
1 'polypeptide(L)'
;MGKPTSVKDVDQHEIVQSVATFLKKSGKIKLPDWVDLASGAVIRKALQSLEELKWVEKDAATGGRKLTKQGQKDLDRIASQLRYGSVE
;
A
#
# COMPACT_ATOMS: atom_id res chain seq x y z
N MET A 1 14.59 -3.10 -22.18
CA MET A 1 14.33 -3.30 -20.74
C MET A 1 14.82 -2.06 -20.01
N GLY A 2 13.90 -1.25 -19.48
CA GLY A 2 14.26 -0.02 -18.76
C GLY A 2 14.95 -0.32 -17.42
N LYS A 3 15.56 0.69 -16.80
CA LYS A 3 16.20 0.59 -15.49
C LYS A 3 15.23 -0.05 -14.48
N PRO A 4 15.71 -0.88 -13.52
CA PRO A 4 14.86 -1.34 -12.43
C PRO A 4 14.28 -0.13 -11.71
N THR A 5 12.96 -0.06 -11.64
CA THR A 5 12.23 1.07 -11.06
C THR A 5 11.81 0.71 -9.66
N SER A 6 12.29 1.48 -8.69
CA SER A 6 11.80 1.43 -7.31
C SER A 6 10.64 2.40 -7.15
N VAL A 7 9.85 2.20 -6.09
CA VAL A 7 8.82 3.15 -5.61
C VAL A 7 9.35 4.59 -5.51
N LYS A 8 10.65 4.76 -5.24
CA LYS A 8 11.28 6.08 -5.10
C LYS A 8 11.54 6.79 -6.44
N ASP A 9 11.45 6.08 -7.56
CA ASP A 9 11.73 6.60 -8.90
C ASP A 9 10.47 7.10 -9.62
N VAL A 10 9.37 7.26 -8.88
CA VAL A 10 8.02 7.55 -9.37
C VAL A 10 7.45 8.76 -8.61
N ASP A 11 6.58 9.51 -9.26
CA ASP A 11 5.88 10.62 -8.63
C ASP A 11 5.03 10.17 -7.43
N GLN A 12 5.11 10.93 -6.33
CA GLN A 12 4.46 10.58 -5.07
C GLN A 12 2.93 10.56 -5.20
N HIS A 13 2.35 11.49 -5.95
CA HIS A 13 0.91 11.57 -6.09
C HIS A 13 0.37 10.44 -6.96
N GLU A 14 1.06 10.13 -8.06
CA GLU A 14 0.67 9.05 -8.98
C GLU A 14 0.72 7.67 -8.31
N ILE A 15 1.78 7.37 -7.55
CA ILE A 15 1.90 6.07 -6.90
C ILE A 15 0.81 5.86 -5.84
N VAL A 16 0.42 6.90 -5.11
CA VAL A 16 -0.65 6.82 -4.09
C VAL A 16 -1.99 6.50 -4.76
N GLN A 17 -2.31 7.14 -5.88
CA GLN A 17 -3.55 6.87 -6.62
C GLN A 17 -3.57 5.45 -7.20
N SER A 18 -2.44 4.98 -7.73
CA SER A 18 -2.31 3.64 -8.28
C SER A 18 -2.45 2.56 -7.20
N VAL A 19 -1.80 2.75 -6.04
CA VAL A 19 -1.94 1.86 -4.88
C VAL A 19 -3.38 1.87 -4.35
N ALA A 20 -4.04 3.03 -4.29
CA ALA A 20 -5.45 3.10 -3.89
C ALA A 20 -6.35 2.31 -4.86
N THR A 21 -6.10 2.41 -6.17
CA THR A 21 -6.82 1.67 -7.20
C THR A 21 -6.57 0.16 -7.07
N PHE A 22 -5.33 -0.24 -6.83
CA PHE A 22 -4.95 -1.64 -6.59
C PHE A 22 -5.66 -2.22 -5.37
N LEU A 23 -5.69 -1.47 -4.26
CA LEU A 23 -6.33 -1.92 -3.03
C LEU A 23 -7.85 -2.04 -3.18
N LYS A 24 -8.49 -1.13 -3.93
CA LYS A 24 -9.91 -1.24 -4.29
C LYS A 24 -10.20 -2.48 -5.14
N LYS A 25 -9.35 -2.77 -6.13
CA LYS A 25 -9.48 -3.96 -7.00
C LYS A 25 -9.19 -5.28 -6.27
N SER A 26 -8.28 -5.25 -5.29
CA SER A 26 -7.88 -6.42 -4.52
C SER A 26 -9.02 -6.98 -3.66
N GLY A 27 -9.92 -6.13 -3.14
CA GLY A 27 -11.07 -6.55 -2.33
C GLY A 27 -10.71 -7.19 -0.98
N LYS A 28 -9.42 -7.27 -0.65
CA LYS A 28 -8.90 -7.93 0.56
C LYS A 28 -8.83 -7.00 1.79
N ILE A 29 -9.19 -5.73 1.65
CA ILE A 29 -9.27 -4.80 2.78
C ILE A 29 -10.64 -4.96 3.44
N LYS A 30 -10.65 -5.27 4.73
CA LYS A 30 -11.86 -5.22 5.55
C LYS A 30 -12.18 -3.77 5.90
N LEU A 31 -13.25 -3.24 5.33
CA LEU A 31 -13.75 -1.90 5.68
C LEU A 31 -14.54 -1.97 6.99
N PRO A 32 -14.34 -1.02 7.92
CA PRO A 32 -15.18 -0.89 9.11
C PRO A 32 -16.53 -0.26 8.76
N ASP A 33 -17.58 -0.61 9.51
CA ASP A 33 -18.96 -0.16 9.26
C ASP A 33 -19.14 1.37 9.35
N TRP A 34 -18.29 2.05 10.12
CA TRP A 34 -18.30 3.49 10.31
C TRP A 34 -17.41 4.25 9.32
N VAL A 35 -16.99 3.63 8.21
CA VAL A 35 -16.07 4.26 7.23
C VAL A 35 -16.55 5.62 6.71
N ASP A 36 -17.87 5.84 6.64
CA ASP A 36 -18.47 7.10 6.22
C ASP A 36 -18.47 8.18 7.31
N LEU A 37 -18.16 7.80 8.55
CA LEU A 37 -18.07 8.68 9.71
C LEU A 37 -16.59 8.99 10.01
N ALA A 38 -16.25 10.28 10.09
CA ALA A 38 -14.91 10.69 10.49
C ALA A 38 -14.63 10.27 11.95
N SER A 39 -13.60 9.45 12.16
CA SER A 39 -13.19 8.96 13.48
C SER A 39 -11.68 9.02 13.66
N GLY A 40 -11.21 9.32 14.87
CA GLY A 40 -9.78 9.26 15.21
C GLY A 40 -9.18 7.85 15.07
N ALA A 41 -10.01 6.81 14.93
CA ALA A 41 -9.57 5.43 14.77
C ALA A 41 -9.18 5.05 13.32
N VAL A 42 -9.45 5.90 12.32
CA VAL A 42 -9.23 5.59 10.88
C VAL A 42 -7.81 5.08 10.62
N ILE A 43 -6.80 5.84 11.07
CA ILE A 43 -5.38 5.50 10.84
C ILE A 43 -5.02 4.15 11.46
N ARG A 44 -5.52 3.89 12.69
CA ARG A 44 -5.25 2.63 13.38
C ARG A 44 -5.85 1.45 12.65
N LYS A 45 -7.09 1.58 12.15
CA LYS A 45 -7.77 0.52 11.40
C LYS A 45 -7.13 0.27 10.05
N ALA A 46 -6.77 1.31 9.31
CA ALA A 46 -6.03 1.17 8.05
C ALA A 46 -4.73 0.35 8.23
N LEU A 47 -3.97 0.63 9.29
CA LEU A 47 -2.74 -0.11 9.59
C LEU A 47 -2.99 -1.56 10.02
N GLN A 48 -4.10 -1.86 10.71
CA GLN A 48 -4.49 -3.23 11.04
C GLN A 48 -4.90 -4.01 9.77
N SER A 49 -5.63 -3.38 8.85
CA SER A 49 -5.97 -4.01 7.57
C SER A 49 -4.73 -4.29 6.71
N LEU A 50 -3.74 -3.39 6.71
CA LEU A 50 -2.46 -3.63 6.02
C LEU A 50 -1.61 -4.73 6.68
N GLU A 51 -1.78 -4.95 7.97
CA GLU A 51 -1.18 -6.06 8.73
C GLU A 51 -1.78 -7.42 8.30
N GLU A 52 -3.11 -7.48 8.12
CA GLU A 52 -3.79 -8.66 7.56
C GLU A 52 -3.34 -8.97 6.13
N LEU A 53 -3.06 -7.94 5.32
CA LEU A 53 -2.50 -8.08 3.97
C LEU A 53 -1.02 -8.50 3.95
N LYS A 54 -0.39 -8.64 5.12
CA LYS A 54 1.05 -8.92 5.27
C LYS A 54 1.95 -7.89 4.58
N TRP A 55 1.44 -6.68 4.34
CA TRP A 55 2.23 -5.58 3.79
C TRP A 55 3.00 -4.85 4.90
N VAL A 56 2.43 -4.83 6.11
CA VAL A 56 3.03 -4.24 7.30
C VAL A 56 3.09 -5.29 8.41
N GLU A 57 4.15 -5.29 9.21
CA GLU A 57 4.28 -6.12 10.41
C GLU A 57 4.60 -5.25 11.62
N LYS A 58 4.27 -5.74 12.82
CA LYS A 58 4.74 -5.12 14.06
C LYS A 58 6.18 -5.51 14.26
N ASP A 59 7.04 -4.50 14.40
CA ASP A 59 8.44 -4.75 14.72
C ASP A 59 8.57 -4.87 16.24
N ALA A 60 8.84 -6.09 16.70
CA ALA A 60 9.04 -6.38 18.12
C ALA A 60 10.29 -5.68 18.69
N ALA A 61 11.26 -5.30 17.85
CA ALA A 61 12.50 -4.68 18.29
C ALA A 61 12.37 -3.16 18.49
N THR A 62 11.60 -2.47 17.64
CA THR A 62 11.40 -1.00 17.72
C THR A 62 10.07 -0.60 18.34
N GLY A 63 9.16 -1.55 18.62
CA GLY A 63 7.81 -1.26 19.11
C GLY A 63 6.92 -0.53 18.08
N GLY A 64 7.38 -0.43 16.84
CA GLY A 64 6.71 0.26 15.75
C GLY A 64 6.06 -0.68 14.75
N ARG A 65 5.76 -0.15 13.56
CA ARG A 65 5.30 -0.92 12.41
C ARG A 65 6.31 -0.78 11.28
N LYS A 66 6.65 -1.90 10.65
CA LYS A 66 7.65 -1.99 9.59
C LYS A 66 7.01 -2.55 8.32
N LEU A 67 7.47 -2.08 7.17
CA LEU A 67 7.08 -2.62 5.87
C LEU A 67 7.73 -4.01 5.69
N THR A 68 6.95 -5.01 5.28
CA THR A 68 7.46 -6.34 5.02
C THR A 68 8.16 -6.40 3.66
N LYS A 69 8.98 -7.44 3.43
CA LYS A 69 9.57 -7.70 2.10
C LYS A 69 8.50 -7.93 1.02
N GLN A 70 7.36 -8.49 1.41
CA GLN A 70 6.21 -8.69 0.53
C GLN A 70 5.61 -7.34 0.11
N GLY A 71 5.33 -6.46 1.08
CA GLY A 71 4.80 -5.13 0.82
C GLY A 71 5.72 -4.31 -0.08
N GLN A 72 7.04 -4.37 0.17
CA GLN A 72 8.01 -3.68 -0.68
C GLN A 72 7.98 -4.20 -2.13
N LYS A 73 7.95 -5.53 -2.32
CA LYS A 73 7.90 -6.14 -3.66
C LYS A 73 6.61 -5.79 -4.42
N ASP A 74 5.48 -5.78 -3.73
CA ASP A 74 4.20 -5.42 -4.34
C ASP A 74 4.16 -3.94 -4.73
N LEU A 75 4.73 -3.05 -3.89
CA LEU A 75 4.86 -1.63 -4.21
C LEU A 75 5.82 -1.39 -5.39
N ASP A 76 6.97 -2.07 -5.44
CA ASP A 76 7.90 -1.97 -6.59
C ASP A 76 7.27 -2.52 -7.89
N ARG A 77 6.40 -3.54 -7.79
CA ARG A 77 5.61 -4.03 -8.93
C ARG A 77 4.62 -2.98 -9.42
N ILE A 78 3.89 -2.32 -8.50
CA ILE A 78 2.93 -1.26 -8.85
C ILE A 78 3.68 -0.06 -9.45
N ALA A 79 4.85 0.31 -8.90
CA ALA A 79 5.70 1.36 -9.45
C ALA A 79 6.19 1.03 -10.88
N SER A 80 6.57 -0.23 -11.10
CA SER A 80 6.95 -0.71 -12.44
C SER A 80 5.76 -0.69 -13.41
N GLN A 81 4.56 -1.03 -12.94
CA GLN A 81 3.33 -0.94 -13.73
C GLN A 81 2.95 0.50 -14.05
N LEU A 82 3.13 1.44 -13.13
CA LEU A 82 2.85 2.85 -13.41
C LEU A 82 3.82 3.43 -14.44
N ARG A 83 5.09 3.05 -14.38
CA ARG A 83 6.14 3.61 -15.25
C ARG A 83 6.21 2.96 -16.64
N TYR A 84 5.87 1.68 -16.75
CA TYR A 84 5.99 0.91 -18.02
C TYR A 84 4.67 0.32 -18.51
N GLY A 85 3.66 0.23 -17.65
CA GLY A 85 2.31 -0.18 -18.05
C GLY A 85 1.59 1.02 -18.63
N SER A 86 1.27 0.95 -19.92
CA SER A 86 0.33 1.87 -20.54
C SER A 86 -0.95 1.90 -19.72
N VAL A 87 -1.26 3.07 -19.15
CA VAL A 87 -2.55 3.35 -18.54
C VAL A 87 -3.55 3.45 -19.70
N GLU A 88 -4.43 2.45 -19.83
CA GLU A 88 -5.75 2.67 -20.41
C GLU A 88 -6.69 3.23 -19.34
#